data_AF-A0A084T948-F1
#
_entry.id   AF-A0A084T948-F1
#
_cell.length_a   1.000
_cell.length_b   1.000
_cell.length_c   1.000
_cell.angle_alpha   90.00
_cell.angle_beta   90.00
_cell.angle_gamma   90.00
#
_symmetry.space_group_name_H-M   'P 1'
#
loop_
_entity.id
_entity.type
_entity.pdbx_description
1 polymer ?
#
loop_
_entity_poly.entity_id
_entity_poly.type
_entity_poly.pdbx_seq_one_letter_code
_entity_poly.pdbx_strand_id
1 'polypeptide(L)'
;MEYKNLDLDDETVKELEDMWDEQRSSFFSWWDKSTDSSPIAEHPLAALAYCLEAGVYPPPSVLLQIADTYKGYVHKQGEIGLEEAYFGKPIKGMGNYAARKAKSSDVMMLHMAIQLETLTTDEKKRRPQLEIAEEYLDRKGSEEDPEHLLRKLRRLRQKMK
;
A
#
# COMPACT_ATOMS: atom_id res chain seq x y z
N MET A 1 24.25 -9.05 -20.67
CA MET A 1 24.39 -10.03 -19.58
C MET A 1 22.97 -10.39 -19.19
N GLU A 2 22.40 -11.43 -19.82
CA GLU A 2 21.13 -11.98 -19.35
C GLU A 2 21.42 -12.64 -18.00
N TYR A 3 20.73 -12.20 -16.96
CA TYR A 3 20.79 -12.86 -15.66
C TYR A 3 20.29 -14.29 -15.90
N LYS A 4 21.21 -15.26 -15.92
CA LYS A 4 20.84 -16.67 -15.80
C LYS A 4 19.98 -16.74 -14.55
N ASN A 5 18.73 -17.13 -14.76
CA ASN A 5 17.66 -17.33 -13.81
C ASN A 5 18.09 -17.23 -12.34
N LEU A 6 17.39 -16.41 -11.56
CA LEU A 6 17.29 -16.59 -10.10
C LEU A 6 16.69 -17.98 -9.83
N ASP A 7 17.46 -19.02 -10.07
CA ASP A 7 17.27 -20.35 -9.52
C ASP A 7 18.19 -20.36 -8.30
N LEU A 8 17.81 -19.55 -7.32
CA LEU A 8 18.46 -19.52 -6.02
C LEU A 8 18.13 -20.84 -5.36
N ASP A 9 19.15 -21.60 -5.00
CA ASP A 9 18.96 -22.80 -4.20
C ASP A 9 18.52 -22.41 -2.77
N ASP A 10 17.89 -23.38 -2.11
CA ASP A 10 17.37 -23.21 -0.75
C ASP A 10 18.48 -22.83 0.25
N GLU A 11 19.74 -23.18 -0.05
CA GLU A 11 20.91 -22.83 0.75
C GLU A 11 21.19 -21.32 0.67
N THR A 12 21.20 -20.75 -0.53
CA THR A 12 21.37 -19.30 -0.74
C THR A 12 20.24 -18.50 -0.08
N VAL A 13 19.00 -18.98 -0.20
CA VAL A 13 17.85 -18.34 0.47
C VAL A 13 18.04 -18.36 1.98
N LYS A 14 18.47 -19.49 2.53
CA LYS A 14 18.73 -19.64 3.96
C LYS A 14 19.88 -18.73 4.42
N GLU A 15 20.98 -18.66 3.68
CA GLU A 15 22.10 -17.75 3.99
C GLU A 15 21.65 -16.29 4.06
N LEU A 16 20.78 -15.86 3.13
CA LEU A 16 20.24 -14.51 3.15
C LEU A 16 19.38 -14.24 4.39
N GLU A 17 18.55 -15.20 4.80
CA GLU A 17 17.73 -15.09 6.02
C GLU A 17 18.60 -15.11 7.29
N ASP A 18 19.65 -15.95 7.35
CA ASP A 18 20.59 -15.99 8.47
C ASP A 18 21.35 -14.64 8.61
N MET A 19 21.86 -14.09 7.51
CA MET A 19 22.49 -12.75 7.49
C MET A 19 21.52 -11.64 7.93
N TRP A 20 20.27 -11.76 7.52
CA TRP A 20 19.23 -10.83 7.88
C TRP A 20 18.92 -10.89 9.39
N ASP A 21 18.83 -12.09 9.94
CA ASP A 21 18.58 -12.30 11.37
C ASP A 21 19.71 -11.75 12.25
N GLU A 22 20.97 -11.90 11.84
CA GLU A 22 22.11 -11.27 12.51
C GLU A 22 21.95 -9.74 12.57
N GLN A 23 21.62 -9.11 11.43
CA GLN A 23 21.42 -7.66 11.33
C GLN A 23 20.19 -7.17 12.13
N ARG A 24 19.12 -7.96 12.15
CA ARG A 24 17.85 -7.65 12.82
C ARG A 24 17.94 -7.78 14.33
N SER A 25 18.68 -8.77 14.84
CA SER A 25 18.82 -9.08 16.28
C SER A 25 19.37 -7.92 17.11
N SER A 26 20.16 -7.02 16.50
CA SER A 26 20.75 -5.87 17.17
C SER A 26 19.88 -4.61 17.18
N PHE A 27 18.87 -4.49 16.32
CA PHE A 27 18.15 -3.22 16.10
C PHE A 27 16.61 -3.31 16.18
N PHE A 28 15.99 -4.48 15.97
CA PHE A 28 14.54 -4.54 15.68
C PHE A 28 13.76 -5.62 16.44
N SER A 29 13.96 -5.71 17.77
CA SER A 29 13.20 -6.62 18.64
C SER A 29 11.67 -6.39 18.65
N TRP A 30 11.20 -5.22 18.19
CA TRP A 30 9.77 -4.90 18.06
C TRP A 30 9.11 -5.54 16.83
N TRP A 31 9.88 -5.79 15.76
CA TRP A 31 9.40 -6.39 14.52
C TRP A 31 9.15 -7.90 14.66
N ASP A 32 9.83 -8.54 15.60
CA ASP A 32 9.70 -9.98 15.89
C ASP A 32 8.54 -10.30 16.83
N LYS A 33 8.02 -9.29 17.54
CA LYS A 33 6.89 -9.45 18.47
C LYS A 33 5.53 -9.50 17.77
N SER A 34 5.46 -9.20 16.47
CA SER A 34 4.27 -9.53 15.69
C SER A 34 4.32 -11.02 15.34
N THR A 35 3.78 -11.86 16.22
CA THR A 35 3.37 -13.25 15.91
C THR A 35 2.27 -13.33 14.83
N ASP A 36 1.98 -12.21 14.19
CA ASP A 36 0.96 -12.04 13.18
C ASP A 36 1.65 -12.21 11.83
N SER A 37 1.41 -13.33 11.15
CA SER A 37 1.87 -13.61 9.76
C SER A 37 1.28 -12.65 8.72
N SER A 38 0.75 -11.51 9.17
CA SER A 38 0.15 -10.49 8.36
C SER A 38 1.24 -9.84 7.47
N PRO A 39 1.00 -9.73 6.16
CA PRO A 39 1.96 -9.11 5.27
C PRO A 39 2.29 -7.69 5.72
N ILE A 40 3.58 -7.36 5.76
CA ILE A 40 4.12 -6.04 6.16
C ILE A 40 3.45 -4.90 5.37
N ALA A 41 3.08 -5.16 4.12
CA ALA A 41 2.33 -4.24 3.29
C ALA A 41 1.50 -4.99 2.24
N GLU A 42 0.61 -4.28 1.55
CA GLU A 42 -0.29 -4.84 0.52
C GLU A 42 0.42 -5.51 -0.66
N HIS A 43 1.67 -5.11 -0.96
CA HIS A 43 2.47 -5.66 -2.05
C HIS A 43 3.98 -5.50 -1.76
N PRO A 44 4.88 -6.30 -2.37
CA PRO A 44 6.29 -6.32 -1.98
C PRO A 44 7.02 -4.99 -2.21
N LEU A 45 6.64 -4.21 -3.24
CA LEU A 45 7.21 -2.85 -3.42
C LEU A 45 6.81 -1.86 -2.29
N ALA A 46 5.64 -2.03 -1.66
CA ALA A 46 5.24 -1.19 -0.53
C ALA A 46 5.96 -1.62 0.74
N ALA A 47 6.20 -2.92 0.92
CA ALA A 47 7.01 -3.43 2.02
C ALA A 47 8.46 -2.91 1.91
N LEU A 48 9.02 -2.91 0.69
CA LEU A 48 10.33 -2.30 0.42
C LEU A 48 10.35 -0.82 0.80
N ALA A 49 9.38 -0.03 0.31
CA ALA A 49 9.30 1.40 0.62
C ALA A 49 9.20 1.64 2.13
N TYR A 50 8.35 0.89 2.83
CA TYR A 50 8.20 0.98 4.27
C TYR A 50 9.51 0.72 5.01
N CYS A 51 10.22 -0.36 4.66
CA CYS A 51 11.52 -0.67 5.29
C CYS A 51 12.51 0.47 5.10
N LEU A 52 12.64 0.98 3.88
CA LEU A 52 13.57 2.07 3.55
C LEU A 52 13.20 3.38 4.26
N GLU A 53 11.92 3.72 4.34
CA GLU A 53 11.44 4.90 5.08
C GLU A 53 11.72 4.78 6.58
N ALA A 54 11.64 3.58 7.14
CA ALA A 54 11.99 3.28 8.52
C ALA A 54 13.51 3.19 8.77
N GLY A 55 14.35 3.37 7.74
CA GLY A 55 15.81 3.24 7.84
C GLY A 55 16.28 1.81 8.05
N VAL A 56 15.45 0.84 7.67
CA VAL A 56 15.67 -0.59 7.85
C VAL A 56 15.96 -1.22 6.48
N TYR A 57 16.91 -2.14 6.46
CA TYR A 57 17.05 -3.01 5.29
C TYR A 57 15.82 -3.93 5.17
N PRO A 58 15.34 -4.25 3.97
CA PRO A 58 14.16 -5.12 3.81
C PRO A 58 14.51 -6.60 4.08
N PRO A 59 13.56 -7.40 4.62
CA PRO A 59 13.74 -8.84 4.73
C PRO A 59 14.05 -9.49 3.36
N PRO A 60 14.90 -10.54 3.30
CA PRO A 60 15.21 -11.25 2.06
C PRO A 60 13.96 -11.74 1.35
N SER A 61 13.00 -12.31 2.07
CA SER A 61 11.68 -12.68 1.53
C SER A 61 10.99 -11.57 0.72
N VAL A 62 11.10 -10.29 1.11
CA VAL A 62 10.56 -9.16 0.34
C VAL A 62 11.33 -8.97 -0.96
N LEU A 63 12.66 -9.00 -0.91
CA LEU A 63 13.53 -8.85 -2.08
C LEU A 63 13.33 -9.99 -3.08
N LEU A 64 13.22 -11.23 -2.59
CA LEU A 64 12.95 -12.43 -3.38
C LEU A 64 11.61 -12.33 -4.09
N GLN A 65 10.54 -11.91 -3.40
CA GLN A 65 9.24 -11.69 -4.03
C GLN A 65 9.28 -10.64 -5.15
N ILE A 66 10.03 -9.54 -4.98
CA ILE A 66 10.21 -8.53 -6.03
C ILE A 66 10.91 -9.15 -7.24
N ALA A 67 11.97 -9.91 -6.99
CA ALA A 67 12.79 -10.54 -8.02
C ALA A 67 12.01 -11.62 -8.79
N ASP A 68 11.25 -12.46 -8.10
CA ASP A 68 10.38 -13.48 -8.70
C ASP A 68 9.27 -12.86 -9.54
N THR A 69 8.64 -11.79 -9.04
CA THR A 69 7.62 -11.05 -9.81
C THR A 69 8.21 -10.47 -11.09
N TYR A 70 9.42 -9.91 -11.02
CA TYR A 70 10.12 -9.39 -12.20
C TYR A 70 10.51 -10.52 -13.18
N LYS A 71 10.99 -11.66 -12.68
CA LYS A 71 11.28 -12.86 -13.49
C LYS A 71 10.03 -13.32 -14.23
N GLY A 72 8.90 -13.40 -13.54
CA GLY A 72 7.60 -13.72 -14.13
C GLY A 72 7.19 -12.73 -15.23
N TYR A 73 7.36 -11.44 -14.99
CA TYR A 73 7.13 -10.39 -15.98
C TYR A 73 8.00 -10.56 -17.24
N VAL A 74 9.31 -10.81 -17.08
CA VAL A 74 10.23 -11.02 -18.21
C VAL A 74 9.89 -12.30 -18.98
N HIS A 75 9.58 -13.39 -18.27
CA HIS A 75 9.18 -14.67 -18.88
C HIS A 75 7.91 -14.55 -19.73
N LYS A 76 7.05 -13.58 -19.39
CA LYS A 76 5.84 -13.27 -20.14
C LYS A 76 6.08 -12.46 -21.42
N GLN A 77 7.30 -12.04 -21.73
CA GLN A 77 7.70 -11.47 -23.04
C GLN A 77 6.77 -10.37 -23.58
N GLY A 78 6.24 -9.52 -22.70
CA GLY A 78 5.33 -8.43 -23.08
C GLY A 78 3.85 -8.79 -23.15
N GLU A 79 3.44 -10.02 -22.83
CA GLU A 79 2.03 -10.42 -22.66
C GLU A 79 1.32 -9.61 -21.57
N ILE A 80 2.08 -9.21 -20.53
CA ILE A 80 1.58 -8.39 -19.41
C ILE A 80 2.50 -7.18 -19.22
N GLY A 81 1.94 -6.09 -18.67
CA GLY A 81 2.71 -4.93 -18.23
C GLY A 81 3.26 -5.09 -16.82
N LEU A 82 4.21 -4.23 -16.41
CA LEU A 82 4.71 -4.18 -15.03
C LEU A 82 3.60 -3.90 -14.01
N GLU A 83 2.60 -3.07 -14.38
CA GLU A 83 1.46 -2.83 -13.52
C GLU A 83 0.70 -4.13 -13.22
N GLU A 84 0.49 -4.96 -14.25
CA GLU A 84 -0.19 -6.24 -14.09
C GLU A 84 0.62 -7.23 -13.26
N ALA A 85 1.94 -7.24 -13.42
CA ALA A 85 2.82 -8.10 -12.66
C ALA A 85 2.79 -7.81 -11.15
N TYR A 86 2.85 -6.53 -10.75
CA TYR A 86 2.94 -6.15 -9.33
C TYR A 86 1.59 -5.84 -8.67
N PHE A 87 0.59 -5.39 -9.43
CA PHE A 87 -0.67 -4.87 -8.88
C PHE A 87 -1.92 -5.54 -9.45
N GLY A 88 -1.73 -6.56 -10.30
CA GLY A 88 -2.81 -7.26 -10.98
C GLY A 88 -3.40 -6.48 -12.16
N LYS A 89 -4.40 -7.08 -12.80
CA LYS A 89 -4.97 -6.59 -14.07
C LYS A 89 -5.37 -5.10 -14.01
N PRO A 90 -4.95 -4.28 -14.99
CA PRO A 90 -5.40 -2.91 -15.10
C PRO A 90 -6.93 -2.82 -15.17
N ILE A 91 -7.50 -1.90 -14.38
CA ILE A 91 -8.95 -1.68 -14.37
C ILE A 91 -9.26 -0.55 -15.34
N LYS A 92 -9.98 -0.87 -16.43
CA LYS A 92 -10.35 0.10 -17.48
C LYS A 92 -11.07 1.31 -16.86
N GLY A 93 -10.61 2.52 -17.20
CA GLY A 93 -11.19 3.78 -16.74
C GLY A 93 -10.84 4.19 -15.31
N MET A 94 -10.09 3.38 -14.55
CA MET A 94 -9.74 3.70 -13.16
C MET A 94 -8.33 4.29 -12.99
N GLY A 95 -7.51 4.28 -14.05
CA GLY A 95 -6.11 4.66 -14.01
C GLY A 95 -5.21 3.56 -13.45
N ASN A 96 -3.91 3.84 -13.34
CA ASN A 96 -2.91 2.91 -12.82
C ASN A 96 -3.04 2.70 -11.29
N TYR A 97 -2.26 1.78 -10.72
CA TYR A 97 -2.25 1.51 -9.27
C TYR A 97 -2.13 2.79 -8.42
N ALA A 98 -1.20 3.68 -8.77
CA ALA A 98 -0.99 4.94 -8.05
C ALA A 98 -2.25 5.82 -8.07
N ALA A 99 -2.90 5.98 -9.22
CA ALA A 99 -4.15 6.73 -9.34
C ALA A 99 -5.28 6.10 -8.53
N ARG A 100 -5.35 4.76 -8.47
CA ARG A 100 -6.34 4.04 -7.64
C ARG A 100 -6.07 4.22 -6.14
N LYS A 101 -4.80 4.13 -5.72
CA LYS A 101 -4.38 4.29 -4.32
C LYS A 101 -4.64 5.71 -3.82
N ALA A 102 -4.33 6.73 -4.62
CA ALA A 102 -4.62 8.13 -4.30
C ALA A 102 -6.12 8.36 -4.03
N LYS A 103 -6.99 7.88 -4.93
CA LYS A 103 -8.45 7.97 -4.77
C LYS A 103 -8.94 7.25 -3.51
N SER A 104 -8.35 6.11 -3.16
CA SER A 104 -8.71 5.38 -1.94
C SER A 104 -8.27 6.12 -0.68
N SER A 105 -7.05 6.67 -0.69
CA SER A 105 -6.52 7.50 0.38
C SER A 105 -7.40 8.73 0.62
N ASP A 106 -7.89 9.39 -0.43
CA ASP A 106 -8.79 10.54 -0.30
C ASP A 106 -10.08 10.20 0.45
N VAL A 107 -10.69 9.06 0.10
CA VAL A 107 -11.91 8.60 0.76
C VAL A 107 -11.64 8.26 2.23
N MET A 108 -10.48 7.68 2.54
CA MET A 108 -10.09 7.35 3.92
C MET A 108 -9.79 8.60 4.75
N MET A 109 -9.09 9.59 4.18
CA MET A 109 -8.80 10.85 4.86
C MET A 109 -10.08 11.65 5.12
N LEU A 110 -11.00 11.68 4.16
CA LEU A 110 -12.33 12.26 4.39
C LEU A 110 -13.10 11.50 5.47
N HIS A 111 -13.01 10.16 5.49
CA HIS A 111 -13.62 9.36 6.55
C HIS A 111 -13.12 9.76 7.94
N MET A 112 -11.79 9.87 8.10
CA MET A 112 -11.15 10.31 9.33
C MET A 112 -11.54 11.73 9.71
N ALA A 113 -11.58 12.67 8.77
CA ALA A 113 -11.98 14.05 9.03
C ALA A 113 -13.42 14.14 9.56
N ILE A 114 -14.35 13.40 8.96
CA ILE A 114 -15.74 13.33 9.43
C ILE A 114 -15.81 12.67 10.81
N GLN A 115 -15.05 11.59 11.05
CA GLN A 115 -15.01 10.94 12.36
C GLN A 115 -14.45 11.87 13.44
N LEU A 116 -13.38 12.59 13.15
CA LEU A 116 -12.78 13.54 14.08
C LEU A 116 -13.80 14.62 14.45
N GLU A 117 -14.45 15.24 13.47
CA GLU A 117 -15.53 16.23 13.71
C GLU A 117 -16.64 15.64 14.60
N THR A 118 -17.06 14.40 14.35
CA THR A 118 -18.10 13.78 15.20
C THR A 118 -17.65 13.53 16.63
N LEU A 119 -16.36 13.27 16.86
CA LEU A 119 -15.79 12.97 18.18
C LEU A 119 -15.42 14.24 18.95
N THR A 120 -15.00 15.31 18.26
CA THR A 120 -14.48 16.53 18.90
C THR A 120 -15.48 17.68 18.96
N THR A 121 -16.54 17.65 18.14
CA THR A 121 -17.50 18.75 18.02
C THR A 121 -18.87 18.37 18.59
N ASP A 122 -19.43 19.26 19.42
CA ASP A 122 -20.81 19.18 19.91
C ASP A 122 -21.81 18.96 18.77
N GLU A 123 -22.82 18.11 18.96
CA GLU A 123 -23.76 17.73 17.90
C GLU A 123 -24.41 18.92 17.21
N LYS A 124 -24.73 19.99 17.96
CA LYS A 124 -25.37 21.21 17.47
C LYS A 124 -24.46 22.10 16.61
N LYS A 125 -23.14 21.88 16.67
CA LYS A 125 -22.12 22.66 15.97
C LYS A 125 -21.43 21.86 14.86
N ARG A 126 -21.76 20.58 14.71
CA ARG A 126 -21.17 19.73 13.68
C ARG A 126 -21.51 20.24 12.31
N ARG A 127 -20.49 20.41 11.49
CA ARG A 127 -20.64 20.78 10.09
C ARG A 127 -21.23 19.61 9.29
N PRO A 128 -22.06 19.89 8.27
CA PRO A 128 -22.52 18.85 7.35
C PRO A 128 -21.34 18.21 6.62
N GLN A 129 -21.48 16.93 6.27
CA GLN A 129 -20.42 16.19 5.57
C GLN A 129 -20.05 16.81 4.22
N LEU A 130 -20.99 17.53 3.59
CA LEU A 130 -20.75 18.25 2.34
C LEU A 130 -19.72 19.38 2.52
N GLU A 131 -19.89 20.21 3.54
CA GLU A 131 -18.96 21.30 3.87
C GLU A 131 -17.56 20.77 4.22
N ILE A 132 -17.50 19.64 4.95
CA ILE A 132 -16.21 18.99 5.27
C ILE A 132 -15.54 18.44 4.01
N ALA A 133 -16.31 17.91 3.05
CA ALA A 133 -15.79 17.41 1.79
C ALA A 133 -15.32 18.53 0.86
N GLU A 134 -16.06 19.64 0.79
CA GLU A 134 -15.67 20.87 0.08
C GLU A 134 -14.35 21.42 0.62
N GLU A 135 -14.26 21.64 1.94
CA GLU A 135 -13.03 22.14 2.57
C GLU A 135 -11.83 21.20 2.33
N TYR A 136 -12.05 19.89 2.38
CA TYR A 136 -11.01 18.90 2.10
C TYR A 136 -10.46 19.02 0.67
N LEU A 137 -11.34 19.20 -0.31
CA LEU A 137 -10.99 19.32 -1.72
C LEU A 137 -10.32 20.67 -2.03
N ASP A 138 -10.81 21.76 -1.44
CA ASP A 138 -10.24 23.10 -1.55
C ASP A 138 -8.80 23.14 -1.04
N ARG A 139 -8.54 22.55 0.13
CA ARG A 139 -7.18 22.45 0.70
C ARG A 139 -6.22 21.67 -0.20
N LYS A 140 -6.73 20.77 -1.04
CA LYS A 140 -5.95 20.00 -2.02
C LYS A 140 -5.84 20.66 -3.39
N GLY A 141 -6.57 21.75 -3.64
CA GLY A 141 -6.69 22.32 -4.99
C GLY A 141 -7.31 21.36 -6.00
N SER A 142 -8.24 20.50 -5.55
CA SER A 142 -8.92 19.51 -6.40
C SER A 142 -10.25 20.06 -6.92
N GLU A 143 -10.51 19.91 -8.22
CA GLU A 143 -11.78 20.27 -8.86
C GLU A 143 -12.81 19.11 -8.82
N GLU A 144 -12.57 18.05 -8.04
CA GLU A 144 -13.51 16.93 -7.93
C GLU A 144 -14.81 17.37 -7.24
N ASP A 145 -15.96 16.84 -7.69
CA ASP A 145 -17.25 17.07 -7.05
C ASP A 145 -17.28 16.49 -5.60
N PRO A 146 -17.54 17.32 -4.56
CA PRO A 146 -17.66 16.86 -3.17
C PRO A 146 -18.70 15.74 -2.98
N GLU A 147 -19.83 15.78 -3.70
CA GLU A 147 -20.84 14.73 -3.62
C GLU A 147 -20.34 13.40 -4.20
N HIS A 148 -19.51 13.45 -5.24
CA HIS A 148 -18.88 12.26 -5.79
C HIS A 148 -17.97 11.58 -4.76
N LEU A 149 -17.19 12.37 -3.99
CA LEU A 149 -16.34 11.85 -2.93
C LEU A 149 -17.16 11.23 -1.78
N LEU A 150 -18.26 11.89 -1.38
CA LEU A 150 -19.20 11.36 -0.38
C LEU A 150 -19.89 10.07 -0.83
N ARG A 151 -20.22 9.94 -2.12
CA ARG A 151 -20.76 8.68 -2.68
C ARG A 151 -19.78 7.53 -2.56
N LYS A 152 -18.48 7.76 -2.81
CA LYS A 152 -17.43 6.76 -2.60
C LYS A 152 -17.31 6.40 -1.12
N LEU A 153 -17.36 7.39 -0.22
CA LEU A 153 -17.31 7.17 1.22
C LEU A 153 -18.44 6.28 1.75
N ARG A 154 -19.67 6.48 1.25
CA ARG A 154 -20.81 5.64 1.61
C ARG A 154 -20.59 4.17 1.22
N ARG A 155 -20.00 3.92 0.04
CA ARG A 155 -19.65 2.55 -0.41
C ARG A 155 -18.54 1.92 0.44
N LEU A 156 -17.55 2.70 0.85
CA LEU A 156 -16.49 2.23 1.75
C LEU A 156 -17.09 1.77 3.09
N ARG A 157 -17.91 2.63 3.73
CA ARG A 157 -18.57 2.32 5.01
C ARG A 157 -19.46 1.07 4.95
N GLN A 158 -20.09 0.80 3.79
CA GLN A 158 -20.86 -0.43 3.60
C GLN A 158 -19.99 -1.70 3.59
N LYS A 159 -18.75 -1.63 3.09
CA LYS A 159 -17.80 -2.75 3.10
C LYS A 159 -17.15 -3.01 4.46
N MET A 160 -17.15 -2.00 5.34
CA MET A 160 -16.59 -2.08 6.70
C MET A 160 -17.60 -2.60 7.74
N LYS A 161 -18.87 -2.74 7.35
CA LYS A 161 -19.92 -3.37 8.16
C LYS A 161 -19.97 -4.86 7.90
#